data_AF-A0A9C9DBB3-F1
#
_entry.id   AF-A0A9C9DBB3-F1
#
_cell.length_a   1.000
_cell.length_b   1.000
_cell.length_c   1.000
_cell.angle_alpha   90.00
_cell.angle_beta   90.00
_cell.angle_gamma   90.00
#
_symmetry.space_group_name_H-M   'P 1'
#
loop_
_entity.id
_entity.type
_entity.pdbx_description
1 polymer ?
#
loop_
_entity_poly.entity_id
_entity_poly.type
_entity_poly.pdbx_seq_one_letter_code
_entity_poly.pdbx_strand_id
1 'polypeptide(L)'
;MAKSAVFELVQDRKGVTWDALMYVPTVAGLGTGAFMFWYDGNQGLAYLLFFLACFFFYQGIHRILGRLLLLPQSPVSLEVSKQRVVLRMRNGESVELIKNVRFFADHAGKSFGLTGMDMMGAKRQYVFHKGQFANEAGFGQATSSLKVFA
;
A
#
# COMPACT_ATOMS: atom_id res chain seq x y z
N MET A 1 16.34 -28.11 3.14
CA MET A 1 15.13 -27.27 3.00
C MET A 1 15.40 -25.96 3.72
N ALA A 2 15.50 -24.84 2.99
CA ALA A 2 15.75 -23.55 3.62
C ALA A 2 14.51 -23.13 4.40
N LYS A 3 14.69 -22.72 5.66
CA LYS A 3 13.62 -22.28 6.57
C LYS A 3 12.94 -21.05 5.95
N SER A 4 11.77 -21.21 5.34
CA SER A 4 10.96 -20.08 4.89
C SER A 4 9.98 -19.67 5.98
N ALA A 5 9.84 -18.37 6.19
CA ALA A 5 8.87 -17.81 7.12
C ALA A 5 7.67 -17.31 6.32
N VAL A 6 6.48 -17.82 6.63
CA VAL A 6 5.22 -17.43 5.98
C VAL A 6 4.43 -16.54 6.92
N PHE A 7 4.00 -15.40 6.41
CA PHE A 7 3.18 -14.42 7.13
C PHE A 7 1.87 -14.21 6.35
N GLU A 8 0.75 -14.52 6.98
CA GLU A 8 -0.57 -14.18 6.45
C GLU A 8 -0.92 -12.73 6.81
N LEU A 9 -1.36 -11.98 5.80
CA LEU A 9 -1.68 -10.57 5.93
C LEU A 9 -3.17 -10.40 6.20
N VAL A 10 -3.46 -9.47 7.10
CA VAL A 10 -4.82 -9.10 7.52
C VAL A 10 -5.14 -7.68 7.10
N GLN A 11 -6.42 -7.32 7.15
CA GLN A 11 -6.87 -5.98 6.80
C GLN A 11 -6.47 -4.96 7.86
N ASP A 12 -5.82 -3.88 7.45
CA ASP A 12 -5.41 -2.79 8.35
C ASP A 12 -6.57 -1.79 8.56
N ARG A 13 -7.55 -2.17 9.39
CA ARG A 13 -8.73 -1.33 9.68
C ARG A 13 -8.36 -0.01 10.35
N LYS A 14 -7.38 0.01 11.25
CA LYS A 14 -6.95 1.23 11.96
C LYS A 14 -6.28 2.20 11.00
N GLY A 15 -5.39 1.71 10.12
CA GLY A 15 -4.78 2.55 9.08
C GLY A 15 -5.81 3.10 8.10
N VAL A 16 -6.83 2.31 7.75
CA VAL A 16 -7.95 2.76 6.91
C VAL A 16 -8.73 3.89 7.57
N THR A 17 -9.00 3.83 8.88
CA THR A 17 -9.66 4.94 9.59
C THR A 17 -8.85 6.22 9.50
N TRP A 18 -7.51 6.15 9.66
CA TRP A 18 -6.64 7.31 9.52
C TRP A 18 -6.60 7.86 8.10
N ASP A 19 -6.49 6.99 7.10
CA ASP A 19 -6.51 7.42 5.70
C ASP A 19 -7.88 8.04 5.35
N ALA A 20 -8.99 7.43 5.77
CA ALA A 20 -10.33 7.98 5.54
C ALA A 20 -10.51 9.35 6.23
N LEU A 21 -10.04 9.49 7.47
CA LEU A 21 -10.10 10.75 8.22
C LEU A 21 -9.34 11.88 7.52
N MET A 22 -8.24 11.57 6.81
CA MET A 22 -7.48 12.57 6.06
C MET A 22 -8.09 12.85 4.69
N TYR A 23 -8.41 11.81 3.91
CA TYR A 23 -8.83 11.97 2.52
C TYR A 23 -10.29 12.42 2.37
N VAL A 24 -11.22 11.95 3.21
CA VAL A 24 -12.65 12.27 3.07
C VAL A 24 -12.89 13.78 3.24
N PRO A 25 -12.38 14.46 4.29
CA PRO A 25 -12.56 15.89 4.44
C PRO A 25 -11.86 16.69 3.34
N THR A 26 -10.67 16.26 2.89
CA THR A 26 -9.95 16.94 1.79
C THR A 26 -10.73 16.88 0.49
N VAL A 27 -11.21 15.70 0.09
CA VAL A 27 -12.01 15.54 -1.13
C VAL A 27 -13.33 16.30 -1.02
N ALA A 28 -14.00 16.24 0.14
CA ALA A 28 -15.23 16.99 0.38
C ALA A 28 -14.99 18.51 0.28
N GLY A 29 -13.95 19.04 0.94
CA GLY A 29 -13.62 20.45 0.90
C GLY A 29 -13.27 20.94 -0.51
N LEU A 30 -12.47 20.17 -1.26
CA LEU A 30 -12.15 20.48 -2.65
C LEU A 30 -13.40 20.45 -3.54
N GLY A 31 -14.28 19.45 -3.36
CA GLY A 31 -15.53 19.33 -4.11
C GLY A 31 -16.51 20.47 -3.82
N THR A 32 -16.69 20.81 -2.54
CA THR A 32 -17.51 21.96 -2.12
C THR A 32 -16.95 23.27 -2.66
N GLY A 33 -15.63 23.47 -2.56
CA GLY A 33 -14.97 24.64 -3.12
C GLY A 33 -15.15 24.74 -4.64
N ALA A 34 -14.97 23.64 -5.36
CA ALA A 34 -15.21 23.59 -6.81
C ALA A 34 -16.63 24.01 -7.17
N PHE A 35 -17.62 23.51 -6.43
CA PHE A 35 -19.02 23.87 -6.63
C PHE A 35 -19.26 25.36 -6.35
N MET A 36 -18.73 25.90 -5.24
CA MET A 36 -18.84 27.33 -4.93
C MET A 36 -18.30 28.22 -6.05
N PHE A 37 -17.07 27.95 -6.53
CA PHE A 37 -16.46 28.75 -7.59
C PHE A 37 -17.14 28.58 -8.95
N TRP A 38 -17.84 27.48 -9.18
CA TRP A 38 -18.64 27.28 -10.38
C TRP A 38 -19.80 28.29 -10.45
N TYR A 39 -20.52 28.48 -9.35
CA TYR A 39 -21.63 29.43 -9.27
C TYR A 39 -21.16 30.89 -9.12
N ASP A 40 -19.95 31.11 -8.62
CA ASP A 40 -19.33 32.44 -8.51
C ASP A 40 -18.76 32.95 -9.86
N GLY A 41 -18.99 32.23 -10.95
CA GLY A 41 -18.52 32.59 -12.31
C GLY A 41 -17.03 32.36 -12.54
N ASN A 42 -16.27 31.93 -11.53
CA ASN A 42 -14.85 31.60 -11.65
C ASN A 42 -14.65 30.13 -12.05
N GLN A 43 -15.00 29.83 -13.29
CA GLN A 43 -14.95 28.47 -13.83
C GLN A 43 -13.53 27.88 -13.84
N GLY A 44 -12.50 28.72 -13.99
CA GLY A 44 -11.10 28.27 -13.97
C GLY A 44 -10.71 27.62 -12.64
N LEU A 45 -11.03 28.27 -11.52
CA LEU A 45 -10.80 27.71 -10.18
C LEU A 45 -11.71 26.51 -9.90
N ALA A 46 -12.96 26.54 -10.39
CA ALA A 46 -13.87 25.42 -10.25
C ALA A 46 -13.31 24.15 -10.89
N TYR A 47 -12.83 24.22 -12.13
CA TYR A 47 -12.22 23.09 -12.83
C TYR A 47 -10.96 22.59 -12.13
N LEU A 48 -10.09 23.48 -11.67
CA LEU A 48 -8.88 23.10 -10.94
C LEU A 48 -9.20 22.35 -9.65
N LEU A 49 -10.11 22.88 -8.83
CA LEU A 49 -10.49 22.27 -7.56
C LEU A 49 -11.21 20.93 -7.77
N PHE A 50 -12.07 20.84 -8.79
CA PHE A 50 -12.74 19.59 -9.13
C PHE A 50 -11.74 18.53 -9.61
N PHE A 51 -10.78 18.91 -10.46
CA PHE A 51 -9.70 18.03 -10.89
C PHE A 51 -8.89 17.51 -9.69
N LEU A 52 -8.52 18.40 -8.77
CA LEU A 52 -7.81 18.02 -7.54
C LEU A 52 -8.66 17.07 -6.68
N ALA A 53 -9.95 17.36 -6.52
CA ALA A 53 -10.86 16.47 -5.77
C ALA A 53 -10.87 15.05 -6.36
N CYS A 54 -11.02 14.93 -7.69
CA CYS A 54 -10.96 13.65 -8.39
C CYS A 54 -9.61 12.95 -8.23
N PHE A 55 -8.51 13.69 -8.33
CA PHE A 55 -7.16 13.14 -8.15
C PHE A 55 -6.95 12.59 -6.73
N PHE A 56 -7.27 13.37 -5.70
CA PHE A 56 -7.15 12.95 -4.30
C PHE A 56 -8.10 11.80 -3.97
N PHE A 57 -9.30 11.80 -4.55
CA PHE A 57 -10.26 10.70 -4.40
C PHE A 57 -9.70 9.39 -4.97
N TYR A 58 -9.17 9.42 -6.20
CA TYR A 58 -8.56 8.25 -6.83
C TYR A 58 -7.40 7.69 -5.99
N GLN A 59 -6.48 8.56 -5.54
CA GLN A 59 -5.35 8.15 -4.71
C GLN A 59 -5.79 7.63 -3.34
N GLY A 60 -6.76 8.29 -2.72
CA GLY A 60 -7.32 7.90 -1.42
C GLY A 60 -7.99 6.54 -1.48
N ILE A 61 -8.82 6.28 -2.50
CA ILE A 61 -9.44 4.97 -2.70
C ILE A 61 -8.39 3.89 -2.91
N HIS A 62 -7.41 4.10 -3.78
CA HIS A 62 -6.39 3.08 -4.05
C HIS A 62 -5.62 2.72 -2.76
N ARG A 63 -5.28 3.72 -1.94
CA ARG A 63 -4.61 3.53 -0.66
C ARG A 63 -5.48 2.78 0.35
N ILE A 64 -6.75 3.16 0.50
CA ILE A 64 -7.71 2.50 1.41
C ILE A 64 -7.95 1.05 0.98
N LEU A 65 -8.23 0.81 -0.30
CA LEU A 65 -8.45 -0.53 -0.83
C LEU A 65 -7.20 -1.42 -0.71
N GLY A 66 -6.01 -0.83 -0.89
CA GLY A 66 -4.74 -1.51 -0.68
C GLY A 66 -4.55 -1.98 0.77
N ARG A 67 -4.90 -1.14 1.76
CA ARG A 67 -4.85 -1.52 3.19
C ARG A 67 -5.88 -2.56 3.59
N LEU A 68 -7.06 -2.52 2.98
CA LEU A 68 -8.11 -3.53 3.17
C LEU A 68 -7.83 -4.83 2.38
N LEU A 69 -6.72 -4.87 1.65
CA LEU A 69 -6.35 -5.98 0.77
C LEU A 69 -7.46 -6.32 -0.22
N LEU A 70 -8.27 -5.35 -0.66
CA LEU A 70 -9.43 -5.59 -1.54
C LEU A 70 -9.08 -5.61 -3.02
N LEU A 71 -7.90 -5.10 -3.40
CA LEU A 71 -7.48 -5.10 -4.79
C LEU A 71 -7.06 -6.53 -5.20
N PRO A 72 -7.30 -6.93 -6.46
CA PRO A 72 -6.88 -8.24 -6.96
C PRO A 72 -5.37 -8.48 -6.80
N GLN A 73 -4.60 -7.41 -6.96
CA GLN A 73 -3.14 -7.39 -6.89
C GLN A 73 -2.62 -7.06 -5.47
N SER A 74 -3.50 -7.07 -4.45
CA SER A 74 -3.07 -6.92 -3.06
C SER A 74 -2.41 -8.21 -2.57
N PRO A 75 -1.21 -8.14 -1.97
CA PRO A 75 -0.58 -9.31 -1.37
C PRO A 75 -1.35 -9.73 -0.11
N VAL A 76 -1.79 -10.99 -0.05
CA VAL A 76 -2.49 -11.60 1.10
C VAL A 76 -1.57 -12.49 1.93
N SER A 77 -0.44 -12.93 1.37
CA SER A 77 0.61 -13.61 2.14
C SER A 77 2.00 -13.22 1.66
N LEU A 78 2.94 -13.22 2.60
CA LEU A 78 4.34 -12.93 2.40
C LEU A 78 5.17 -14.13 2.88
N GLU A 79 5.85 -14.80 1.97
CA GLU A 79 6.83 -15.83 2.29
C GLU A 79 8.24 -15.29 2.05
N VAL A 80 9.06 -15.33 3.10
CA VAL A 80 10.43 -14.84 3.07
C VAL A 80 11.39 -16.01 3.18
N SER A 81 12.31 -16.11 2.21
CA SER A 81 13.45 -17.01 2.23
C SER A 81 14.75 -16.21 2.10
N LYS A 82 15.90 -16.83 2.33
CA LYS A 82 17.21 -16.17 2.26
C LYS A 82 17.57 -15.64 0.86
N GLN A 83 16.96 -16.19 -0.19
CA GLN A 83 17.30 -15.89 -1.59
C GLN A 83 16.13 -15.32 -2.40
N ARG A 84 14.90 -15.41 -1.88
CA ARG A 84 13.69 -15.02 -2.60
C ARG A 84 12.61 -14.55 -1.64
N VAL A 85 11.71 -13.71 -2.16
CA VAL A 85 10.48 -13.32 -1.48
C VAL A 85 9.30 -13.69 -2.37
N VAL A 86 8.37 -14.49 -1.87
CA VAL A 86 7.16 -14.89 -2.59
C VAL A 86 5.98 -14.15 -1.99
N LEU A 87 5.19 -13.51 -2.85
CA LEU A 87 3.97 -12.81 -2.50
C LEU A 87 2.80 -13.55 -3.13
N ARG A 88 1.84 -13.98 -2.31
CA ARG A 88 0.57 -14.51 -2.83
C ARG A 88 -0.43 -13.37 -2.88
N MET A 89 -1.03 -13.16 -4.04
CA MET A 89 -1.99 -12.10 -4.31
C MET A 89 -3.42 -12.57 -4.01
N ARG A 90 -4.32 -11.63 -3.81
CA ARG A 90 -5.74 -11.92 -3.53
C ARG A 90 -6.43 -12.68 -4.65
N ASN A 91 -6.06 -12.44 -5.90
CA ASN A 91 -6.58 -13.19 -7.05
C ASN A 91 -6.04 -14.63 -7.16
N GLY A 92 -5.18 -15.07 -6.23
CA GLY A 92 -4.58 -16.40 -6.22
C GLY A 92 -3.25 -16.51 -6.97
N GLU A 93 -2.83 -15.46 -7.69
CA GLU A 93 -1.52 -15.42 -8.35
C GLU A 93 -0.38 -15.33 -7.33
N SER A 94 0.77 -15.90 -7.66
CA SER A 94 1.98 -15.80 -6.87
C SER A 94 3.04 -15.01 -7.63
N VAL A 95 3.57 -13.96 -7.01
CA VAL A 95 4.67 -13.15 -7.54
C VAL A 95 5.92 -13.44 -6.73
N GLU A 96 6.94 -13.97 -7.39
CA GLU A 96 8.23 -14.28 -6.79
C GLU A 96 9.25 -13.21 -7.16
N LEU A 97 9.81 -12.54 -6.15
CA LEU A 97 10.87 -11.55 -6.28
C LEU A 97 12.21 -12.24 -6.05
N ILE A 98 13.05 -12.25 -7.10
CA ILE A 98 14.30 -13.05 -7.12
C ILE A 98 15.52 -12.16 -7.33
N LYS A 99 15.41 -11.15 -8.19
CA LYS A 99 16.55 -10.29 -8.55
C LYS A 99 16.39 -8.90 -7.96
N ASN A 100 17.49 -8.32 -7.47
CA ASN A 100 17.56 -6.97 -6.91
C ASN A 100 16.50 -6.70 -5.84
N VAL A 101 16.26 -7.69 -4.98
CA VAL A 101 15.36 -7.51 -3.83
C VAL A 101 16.00 -6.50 -2.89
N ARG A 102 15.32 -5.38 -2.66
CA ARG A 102 15.74 -4.37 -1.67
C ARG A 102 14.64 -4.17 -0.65
N PHE A 103 15.06 -4.13 0.60
CA PHE A 103 14.22 -3.86 1.75
C PHE A 103 14.43 -2.43 2.23
N PHE A 104 13.34 -1.70 2.44
CA PHE A 104 13.37 -0.33 2.97
C PHE A 104 12.57 -0.28 4.27
N ALA A 105 13.26 -0.14 5.40
CA ALA A 105 12.58 0.13 6.67
C ALA A 105 12.10 1.58 6.70
N ASP A 106 10.86 1.79 7.13
CA ASP A 106 10.34 3.12 7.43
C ASP A 106 11.01 3.67 8.70
N HIS A 107 11.37 4.95 8.69
CA HIS A 107 12.02 5.61 9.82
C HIS A 107 11.11 5.68 11.06
N ALA A 108 9.79 5.77 10.84
CA ALA A 108 8.80 5.74 11.92
C ALA A 108 8.45 4.32 12.39
N GLY A 109 8.97 3.27 11.75
CA GLY A 109 8.71 1.87 12.11
C GLY A 109 7.25 1.41 11.93
N LYS A 110 6.44 2.17 11.18
CA LYS A 110 5.01 1.86 10.95
C LYS A 110 4.79 1.05 9.67
N SER A 111 5.79 1.01 8.79
CA SER A 111 5.74 0.29 7.53
C SER A 111 7.12 -0.16 7.07
N PHE A 112 7.15 -0.94 5.99
CA PHE A 112 8.35 -1.17 5.21
C PHE A 112 8.01 -1.29 3.73
N GLY A 113 8.97 -0.92 2.88
CA GLY A 113 8.92 -1.10 1.44
C GLY A 113 9.73 -2.33 1.02
N LEU A 114 9.23 -3.03 0.01
CA LEU A 114 9.94 -4.09 -0.68
C LEU A 114 9.92 -3.79 -2.17
N THR A 115 11.08 -3.84 -2.81
CA THR A 115 11.16 -3.81 -4.27
C THR A 115 11.98 -4.98 -4.77
N GLY A 116 11.70 -5.44 -5.98
CA GLY A 116 12.47 -6.48 -6.64
C GLY A 116 12.00 -6.66 -8.08
N MET A 117 12.72 -7.47 -8.83
CA MET A 117 12.28 -7.96 -10.14
C MET A 117 11.67 -9.34 -10.02
N ASP A 118 10.53 -9.50 -10.69
CA ASP A 118 9.86 -10.79 -10.84
C ASP A 118 10.55 -11.68 -11.90
N MET A 119 10.07 -12.91 -12.05
CA MET A 119 10.56 -13.87 -13.06
C MET A 119 10.42 -13.38 -14.51
N MET A 120 9.49 -12.45 -14.76
CA MET A 120 9.27 -11.84 -16.08
C MET A 120 10.18 -10.62 -16.31
N GLY A 121 11.03 -10.27 -15.33
CA GLY A 121 11.91 -9.12 -15.38
C GLY A 121 11.21 -7.78 -15.08
N ALA A 122 9.93 -7.81 -14.68
CA ALA A 122 9.23 -6.58 -14.32
C ALA A 122 9.60 -6.14 -12.89
N LYS A 123 9.90 -4.85 -12.74
CA LYS A 123 10.13 -4.25 -11.42
C LYS A 123 8.81 -4.14 -10.68
N ARG A 124 8.77 -4.66 -9.46
CA ARG A 124 7.62 -4.59 -8.57
C ARG A 124 8.02 -3.86 -7.29
N GLN A 125 7.04 -3.15 -6.73
CA GLN A 125 7.18 -2.45 -5.46
C GLN A 125 5.94 -2.70 -4.63
N TYR A 126 6.16 -3.05 -3.37
CA TYR A 126 5.12 -3.31 -2.38
C TYR A 126 5.45 -2.53 -1.12
N VAL A 127 4.42 -2.03 -0.45
CA VAL A 127 4.53 -1.38 0.84
C VAL A 127 3.63 -2.13 1.80
N PHE A 128 4.20 -2.56 2.92
CA PHE A 128 3.48 -3.27 3.96
C PHE A 128 3.41 -2.41 5.21
N HIS A 129 2.24 -2.36 5.82
CA HIS A 129 2.00 -1.61 7.05
C HIS A 129 1.94 -2.54 8.25
N LYS A 130 2.35 -2.05 9.41
CA LYS A 130 2.33 -2.81 10.67
C LYS A 130 0.95 -3.40 10.98
N GLY A 131 -0.12 -2.66 10.67
CA GLY A 131 -1.51 -3.10 10.86
C GLY A 131 -1.98 -4.21 9.91
N GLN A 132 -1.19 -4.56 8.88
CA GLN A 132 -1.49 -5.67 7.97
C GLN A 132 -0.98 -7.02 8.48
N PHE A 133 -0.33 -7.05 9.64
CA PHE A 133 0.11 -8.30 10.28
C PHE A 133 -0.80 -8.64 11.45
N ALA A 134 -1.02 -9.94 11.70
CA ALA A 134 -1.90 -10.40 12.78
C ALA A 134 -1.48 -9.89 14.17
N ASN A 135 -0.17 -9.72 14.39
CA ASN A 135 0.39 -9.19 15.62
C ASN A 135 1.70 -8.43 15.36
N GLU A 136 2.10 -7.62 16.34
CA GLU A 136 3.35 -6.83 16.23
C GLU A 136 4.60 -7.73 16.15
N ALA A 137 4.56 -8.89 16.81
CA ALA A 137 5.62 -9.88 16.74
C ALA A 137 5.84 -10.39 15.30
N GLY A 138 4.77 -10.63 14.54
CA GLY A 138 4.81 -11.04 13.15
C GLY A 138 5.43 -9.99 12.25
N PHE A 139 5.07 -8.71 12.44
CA PHE A 139 5.73 -7.60 11.75
C PHE A 139 7.23 -7.51 12.09
N GLY A 140 7.59 -7.68 13.36
CA GLY A 140 8.98 -7.69 13.80
C GLY A 140 9.78 -8.85 13.22
N GLN A 141 9.21 -10.05 13.17
CA GLN A 141 9.82 -11.23 12.56
C GLN A 141 10.01 -11.05 11.05
N ALA A 142 8.98 -10.59 10.33
CA ALA A 142 9.05 -10.34 8.89
C ALA A 142 10.14 -9.30 8.57
N THR A 143 10.17 -8.20 9.30
CA THR A 143 11.21 -7.16 9.19
C THR A 143 12.60 -7.74 9.43
N SER A 144 12.76 -8.58 10.47
CA SER A 144 14.05 -9.18 10.82
C SER A 144 14.53 -10.17 9.76
N SER A 145 13.62 -10.94 9.16
CA SER A 145 13.93 -11.84 8.04
C SER A 145 14.30 -11.07 6.77
N LEU A 146 13.70 -9.90 6.53
CA LEU A 146 13.96 -9.08 5.35
C LEU A 146 15.21 -8.20 5.46
N LYS A 147 15.77 -7.99 6.66
CA LYS A 147 17.04 -7.26 6.86
C LYS A 147 18.23 -7.82 6.07
N VAL A 148 18.16 -9.09 5.64
CA VAL A 148 19.18 -9.69 4.76
C VAL A 148 19.23 -9.01 3.39
N PHE A 149 18.15 -8.33 2.98
CA PHE A 149 18.02 -7.61 1.71
C PHE A 149 18.09 -6.08 1.86
N ALA A 150 18.53 -5.58 3.02
CA ALA A 150 18.70 -4.15 3.28
C ALA A 150 19.96 -3.60 2.58
#